data_AF-A0A2A4SCJ9-F1
#
_entry.id   AF-A0A2A4SCJ9-F1
#
_cell.length_a   1.000
_cell.length_b   1.000
_cell.length_c   1.000
_cell.angle_alpha   90.00
_cell.angle_beta   90.00
_cell.angle_gamma   90.00
#
_symmetry.space_group_name_H-M   'P 1'
#
loop_
_entity.id
_entity.type
_entity.pdbx_description
1 polymer ?
#
loop_
_entity_poly.entity_id
_entity_poly.type
_entity_poly.pdbx_seq_one_letter_code
_entity_poly.pdbx_strand_id
1 'polypeptide(L)'
;MKILEEVLTVVFSTLEGIADMGLDMFESLVRGTPKRKEKYDADFGTPRSLLSPNNTGFRFGHLALSRQLSFEGIYVSGGPGSGKTVNTVINSILTAHNASLVINDVSGEIFKLTSGYLKSEGYE
;
A
#
# COMPACT_ATOMS: atom_id res chain seq x y z
N MET A 1 -61.01 -12.65 -8.21
CA MET A 1 -59.67 -13.26 -8.22
C MET A 1 -58.57 -12.21 -8.34
N LYS A 2 -58.54 -11.35 -9.37
CA LYS A 2 -57.53 -10.28 -9.52
C LYS A 2 -57.35 -9.34 -8.31
N ILE A 3 -58.44 -8.84 -7.73
CA ILE A 3 -58.37 -7.94 -6.56
C ILE A 3 -57.80 -8.67 -5.32
N LEU A 4 -58.10 -9.96 -5.18
CA LEU A 4 -57.57 -10.77 -4.07
C LEU A 4 -56.08 -11.05 -4.24
N GLU A 5 -55.64 -11.31 -5.48
CA GLU A 5 -54.23 -11.46 -5.84
C GLU A 5 -53.45 -10.16 -5.60
N GLU A 6 -53.97 -9.01 -6.04
CA GLU A 6 -53.34 -7.70 -5.79
C GLU A 6 -53.22 -7.39 -4.30
N VAL A 7 -54.27 -7.67 -3.51
CA VAL A 7 -54.23 -7.49 -2.05
C VAL A 7 -53.21 -8.43 -1.41
N LEU A 8 -53.13 -9.69 -1.83
CA LEU A 8 -52.12 -10.62 -1.36
C LEU A 8 -50.70 -10.15 -1.71
N THR A 9 -50.47 -9.67 -2.93
CA THR A 9 -49.16 -9.15 -3.36
C THR A 9 -48.73 -7.95 -2.52
N VAL A 10 -49.65 -7.02 -2.24
CA VAL A 10 -49.35 -5.85 -1.38
C VAL A 10 -49.02 -6.29 0.05
N VAL A 11 -49.75 -7.26 0.60
CA VAL A 11 -49.47 -7.78 1.95
C VAL A 11 -48.10 -8.45 2.00
N PHE A 12 -47.77 -9.30 1.01
CA PHE A 12 -46.46 -9.96 0.96
C PHE A 12 -45.31 -8.98 0.78
N SER A 13 -45.42 -8.00 -0.13
CA SER A 13 -44.35 -7.01 -0.33
C SER A 13 -44.13 -6.14 0.91
N THR A 14 -45.18 -5.86 1.67
CA THR A 14 -45.06 -5.13 2.93
C THR A 14 -44.37 -5.98 4.01
N LEU A 15 -44.66 -7.28 4.06
CA LEU A 15 -44.00 -8.22 4.98
C LEU A 15 -42.51 -8.41 4.64
N GLU A 16 -42.18 -8.54 3.36
CA GLU A 16 -40.78 -8.60 2.88
C GLU A 16 -40.02 -7.32 3.27
N GLY A 17 -40.60 -6.15 3.03
CA GLY A 17 -39.97 -4.88 3.42
C GLY A 17 -39.74 -4.73 4.93
N ILE A 18 -40.64 -5.27 5.76
CA ILE A 18 -40.47 -5.29 7.23
C ILE A 18 -39.35 -6.26 7.63
N ALA A 19 -39.29 -7.43 6.99
CA ALA A 19 -38.25 -8.43 7.26
C ALA A 19 -36.86 -7.91 6.87
N ASP A 20 -36.73 -7.28 5.70
CA ASP A 20 -35.49 -6.68 5.22
C ASP A 20 -35.02 -5.55 6.16
N MET A 21 -35.93 -4.66 6.56
CA MET A 21 -35.62 -3.62 7.55
C MET A 21 -35.15 -4.22 8.89
N GLY A 22 -35.77 -5.31 9.33
CA GLY A 22 -35.36 -6.01 10.55
C GLY A 22 -33.98 -6.63 10.44
N LEU A 23 -33.66 -7.25 9.30
CA LEU A 23 -32.34 -7.83 9.02
C LEU A 23 -31.25 -6.77 8.94
N ASP A 24 -31.50 -5.66 8.24
CA ASP A 24 -30.57 -4.53 8.14
C ASP A 24 -30.29 -3.91 9.52
N MET A 25 -31.33 -3.75 10.35
CA MET A 25 -31.16 -3.27 11.72
C MET A 25 -30.38 -4.27 12.58
N PHE A 26 -30.65 -5.56 12.46
CA PHE A 26 -29.92 -6.60 13.17
C PHE A 26 -28.45 -6.65 12.73
N GLU A 27 -28.18 -6.56 11.44
CA GLU A 27 -26.82 -6.49 10.88
C GLU A 27 -26.09 -5.24 11.41
N SER A 28 -26.76 -4.10 11.48
CA SER A 28 -26.20 -2.87 12.07
C SER A 28 -25.93 -3.00 13.57
N LEU A 29 -26.77 -3.73 14.32
CA LEU A 29 -26.58 -3.98 15.76
C LEU A 29 -25.45 -4.97 16.03
N VAL A 30 -25.37 -6.06 15.26
CA VAL A 30 -24.32 -7.09 15.38
C VAL A 30 -22.96 -6.56 14.95
N ARG A 31 -22.90 -5.79 13.86
CA ARG A 31 -21.64 -5.20 13.38
C ARG A 31 -21.20 -4.01 14.21
N GLY A 32 -22.13 -3.38 14.93
CA GLY A 32 -21.92 -2.15 15.68
C GLY A 32 -21.65 -0.97 14.75
N THR A 33 -22.03 0.24 15.15
CA THR A 33 -21.63 1.44 14.42
C THR A 33 -20.10 1.56 14.52
N PRO A 34 -19.34 1.55 13.41
CA PRO A 34 -17.89 1.70 13.49
C PRO A 34 -17.58 3.01 14.18
N LYS A 35 -16.95 2.95 15.36
CA LYS A 35 -16.58 4.14 16.11
C LYS A 35 -15.63 4.96 15.24
N ARG A 36 -16.09 6.16 14.85
CA ARG A 36 -15.27 7.12 14.11
C ARG A 36 -14.01 7.39 14.93
N LYS A 37 -12.83 7.13 14.35
CA LYS A 37 -11.55 7.46 15.01
C LYS A 37 -11.54 8.97 15.29
N GLU A 38 -11.49 9.35 16.57
CA GLU A 38 -11.52 10.75 16.99
C GLU A 38 -10.15 11.44 16.82
N LYS A 39 -9.09 10.66 16.59
CA LYS A 39 -7.71 11.16 16.42
C LYS A 39 -7.01 10.44 15.28
N TYR A 40 -6.02 11.13 14.71
CA TYR A 40 -5.07 10.54 13.77
C TYR A 40 -4.26 9.47 14.50
N ASP A 41 -4.09 8.33 13.84
CA ASP A 41 -3.42 7.14 14.36
C ASP A 41 -2.01 7.01 13.77
N ALA A 42 -1.35 8.15 13.59
CA ALA A 42 -0.03 8.24 13.01
C ALA A 42 0.93 8.81 14.07
N ASP A 43 2.07 8.15 14.22
CA ASP A 43 3.14 8.58 15.11
C ASP A 43 4.48 8.50 14.36
N PHE A 44 5.45 9.29 14.81
CA PHE A 44 6.81 9.21 14.28
C PHE A 44 7.47 7.93 14.80
N GLY A 45 7.62 6.96 13.91
CA GLY A 45 8.41 5.77 14.18
C GLY A 45 9.91 6.07 14.26
N THR A 46 10.65 5.19 14.94
CA THR A 46 12.11 5.18 14.81
C THR A 46 12.49 4.54 13.47
N PRO A 47 13.64 4.87 12.86
CA PRO A 47 14.06 4.23 11.61
C PRO A 47 14.02 2.69 11.68
N ARG A 48 14.35 2.11 12.84
CA ARG A 48 14.34 0.65 13.05
C ARG A 48 12.95 0.03 13.17
N SER A 49 11.87 0.80 13.34
CA SER A 49 10.52 0.25 13.31
C SER A 49 10.08 -0.14 11.90
N LEU A 50 10.73 0.40 10.87
CA LEU A 50 10.44 0.13 9.46
C LEU A 50 11.63 -0.48 8.71
N LEU A 51 12.85 -0.10 9.09
CA LEU A 51 14.08 -0.46 8.38
C LEU A 51 14.94 -1.45 9.20
N SER A 52 15.50 -2.44 8.51
CA SER A 52 16.40 -3.43 9.10
C SER A 52 17.54 -3.75 8.13
N PRO A 53 18.77 -4.04 8.62
CA PRO A 53 19.86 -4.48 7.74
C PRO A 53 19.60 -5.85 7.10
N ASN A 54 18.72 -6.66 7.71
CA ASN A 54 18.39 -8.02 7.25
C ASN A 54 17.25 -8.04 6.24
N ASN A 55 16.62 -6.89 5.99
CA ASN A 55 15.58 -6.77 4.98
C ASN A 55 16.19 -6.72 3.58
N THR A 56 15.41 -7.15 2.58
CA THR A 56 15.84 -7.27 1.18
C THR A 56 15.04 -6.40 0.21
N GLY A 57 14.20 -5.50 0.73
CA GLY A 57 13.46 -4.54 -0.07
C GLY A 57 14.25 -3.28 -0.41
N PHE A 58 13.52 -2.21 -0.71
CA PHE A 58 14.09 -0.92 -1.06
C PHE A 58 14.97 -0.36 0.07
N ARG A 59 16.13 0.16 -0.28
CA ARG A 59 17.21 0.47 0.67
C ARG A 59 17.33 1.98 0.93
N PHE A 60 17.65 2.31 2.19
CA PHE A 60 17.96 3.64 2.68
C PHE A 60 19.29 3.59 3.45
N GLY A 61 20.38 3.97 2.78
CA GLY A 61 21.73 3.82 3.31
C GLY A 61 22.07 2.35 3.52
N HIS A 62 22.32 1.97 4.78
CA HIS A 62 22.68 0.59 5.15
C HIS A 62 21.49 -0.27 5.62
N LEU A 63 20.28 0.31 5.71
CA LEU A 63 19.07 -0.38 6.16
C LEU A 63 18.08 -0.50 5.01
N ALA A 64 17.22 -1.52 5.04
CA ALA A 64 16.22 -1.76 3.99
C ALA A 64 14.81 -1.94 4.57
N LEU A 65 13.81 -1.64 3.74
CA LEU A 65 12.41 -1.99 4.00
C LEU A 65 12.17 -3.47 3.75
N SER A 66 11.13 -4.03 4.38
CA SER A 66 10.65 -5.36 3.99
C SER A 66 10.22 -5.35 2.53
N ARG A 67 10.26 -6.53 1.87
CA ARG A 67 9.81 -6.65 0.48
C ARG A 67 8.36 -6.20 0.32
N GLN A 68 7.51 -6.49 1.30
CA GLN A 68 6.09 -6.09 1.30
C GLN A 68 5.93 -4.56 1.35
N LEU A 69 6.56 -3.89 2.31
CA LEU A 69 6.51 -2.42 2.43
C LEU A 69 7.09 -1.72 1.19
N SER A 70 8.03 -2.36 0.49
CA SER A 70 8.61 -1.82 -0.74
C SER A 70 7.61 -1.75 -1.89
N PHE A 71 6.53 -2.55 -1.86
CA PHE A 71 5.47 -2.53 -2.87
C PHE A 71 4.36 -1.50 -2.58
N GLU A 72 4.32 -0.92 -1.38
CA GLU A 72 3.29 0.07 -0.99
C GLU A 72 3.54 1.46 -1.58
N GLY A 73 4.69 1.66 -2.24
CA GLY A 73 5.11 2.93 -2.81
C GLY A 73 5.85 3.78 -1.78
N ILE A 74 6.91 4.45 -2.24
CA ILE A 74 7.83 5.19 -1.38
C ILE A 74 8.00 6.60 -1.94
N TYR A 75 7.85 7.60 -1.07
CA TYR A 75 8.12 9.00 -1.40
C TYR A 75 9.37 9.47 -0.65
N VAL A 76 10.37 9.94 -1.39
CA VAL A 76 11.63 10.46 -0.84
C VAL A 76 11.79 11.91 -1.24
N SER A 77 11.85 12.81 -0.27
CA SER A 77 12.00 14.25 -0.49
C SER A 77 13.22 14.82 0.24
N GLY A 78 13.67 15.99 -0.20
CA GLY A 78 14.85 16.67 0.35
C GLY A 78 15.46 17.64 -0.67
N GLY A 79 16.17 18.67 -0.20
CA GLY A 79 16.82 19.66 -1.07
C GLY A 79 17.95 19.07 -1.95
N PRO A 80 18.49 19.83 -2.91
CA PRO A 80 19.72 19.45 -3.62
C PRO A 80 20.85 19.10 -2.63
N GLY A 81 21.69 18.12 -2.96
CA GLY A 81 22.81 17.71 -2.09
C GLY A 81 22.43 16.92 -0.82
N SER A 82 21.14 16.72 -0.51
CA SER A 82 20.69 15.91 0.65
C SER A 82 20.97 14.40 0.54
N GLY A 83 21.53 13.95 -0.58
CA GLY A 83 21.90 12.55 -0.78
C GLY A 83 20.74 11.62 -1.14
N LYS A 84 19.58 12.12 -1.60
CA LYS A 84 18.43 11.29 -2.04
C LYS A 84 18.87 10.17 -2.99
N THR A 85 19.51 10.53 -4.10
CA THR A 85 19.92 9.58 -5.15
C THR A 85 20.90 8.53 -4.63
N VAL A 86 21.92 8.94 -3.88
CA VAL A 86 22.95 8.04 -3.36
C VAL A 86 22.38 7.12 -2.29
N ASN A 87 21.66 7.67 -1.31
CA ASN A 87 21.18 6.89 -0.17
C ASN A 87 20.03 5.95 -0.53
N THR A 88 19.25 6.24 -1.57
CA THR A 88 18.09 5.43 -1.95
C THR A 88 18.26 4.72 -3.29
N VAL A 89 18.29 5.47 -4.39
CA VAL A 89 18.24 4.92 -5.75
C VAL A 89 19.47 4.07 -6.07
N ILE A 90 20.68 4.63 -5.94
CA ILE A 90 21.92 3.92 -6.25
C ILE A 90 22.11 2.71 -5.33
N ASN A 91 21.93 2.90 -4.01
CA ASN A 91 22.00 1.79 -3.07
C ASN A 91 21.00 0.67 -3.38
N SER A 92 19.78 1.00 -3.78
CA SER A 92 18.77 0.00 -4.14
C SER A 92 19.17 -0.74 -5.42
N ILE A 93 19.69 -0.04 -6.43
CA ILE A 93 20.16 -0.68 -7.69
C ILE A 93 21.27 -1.69 -7.41
N LEU A 94 22.25 -1.30 -6.59
CA LEU A 94 23.44 -2.13 -6.33
C LEU A 94 23.19 -3.29 -5.35
N THR A 95 22.04 -3.32 -4.67
CA THR A 95 21.76 -4.34 -3.63
C THR A 95 20.46 -5.10 -3.86
N ALA A 96 19.65 -4.70 -4.84
CA ALA A 96 18.43 -5.40 -5.19
C ALA A 96 18.77 -6.71 -5.91
N HIS A 97 18.67 -7.82 -5.19
CA HIS A 97 18.75 -9.16 -5.77
C HIS A 97 17.35 -9.67 -6.10
N ASN A 98 17.20 -10.34 -7.25
CA ASN A 98 15.92 -10.91 -7.70
C ASN A 98 14.78 -9.88 -7.82
N ALA A 99 15.10 -8.70 -8.39
CA ALA A 99 14.14 -7.66 -8.70
C ALA A 99 14.45 -7.03 -10.06
N SER A 100 13.41 -6.69 -10.81
CA SER A 100 13.53 -5.90 -12.04
C SER A 100 13.25 -4.45 -11.71
N LEU A 101 14.18 -3.56 -12.03
CA LEU A 101 14.08 -2.12 -11.76
C LEU A 101 13.99 -1.35 -13.07
N VAL A 102 13.00 -0.48 -13.18
CA VAL A 102 12.90 0.51 -14.26
C VAL A 102 13.24 1.87 -13.66
N ILE A 103 14.27 2.50 -14.18
CA ILE A 103 14.82 3.74 -13.63
C ILE A 103 14.70 4.83 -14.69
N ASN A 104 14.04 5.92 -14.35
CA ASN A 104 14.03 7.12 -15.18
C ASN A 104 15.24 8.00 -14.83
N ASP A 105 16.34 7.81 -15.55
CA ASP A 105 17.58 8.57 -15.38
C ASP A 105 17.70 9.66 -16.45
N VAL A 106 17.29 10.87 -16.10
CA VAL A 106 17.29 12.03 -17.03
C VAL A 106 18.71 12.52 -17.34
N SER A 107 19.67 12.38 -16.42
CA SER A 107 21.04 12.89 -16.59
C SER A 107 22.03 11.83 -17.08
N GLY A 108 21.70 10.54 -16.95
CA GLY A 108 22.60 9.43 -17.23
C GLY A 108 23.62 9.14 -16.12
N GLU A 109 23.59 9.90 -15.03
CA GLU A 109 24.53 9.77 -13.92
C GLU A 109 24.33 8.44 -13.18
N ILE A 110 23.08 8.03 -12.96
CA ILE A 110 22.76 6.79 -12.26
C ILE A 110 23.26 5.60 -13.09
N PHE A 111 22.99 5.59 -14.40
CA PHE A 111 23.49 4.56 -15.30
C PHE A 111 25.02 4.50 -15.28
N LYS A 112 25.70 5.64 -15.38
CA LYS A 112 27.17 5.70 -15.35
C LYS A 112 27.75 5.14 -14.05
N LEU A 113 27.11 5.40 -12.91
CA LEU A 113 27.60 4.95 -11.59
C LEU A 113 27.28 3.49 -11.29
N THR A 114 26.26 2.90 -11.92
CA THR A 114 25.76 1.56 -11.56
C THR A 114 25.99 0.49 -12.62
N SER A 115 26.04 0.86 -13.91
CA SER A 115 26.12 -0.09 -15.04
C SER A 115 27.33 -1.02 -14.97
N GLY A 116 28.48 -0.57 -14.48
CA GLY A 116 29.66 -1.42 -14.33
C GLY A 116 29.43 -2.61 -13.39
N TYR A 117 28.78 -2.36 -12.24
CA TYR A 117 28.41 -3.42 -11.30
C TYR A 117 27.31 -4.33 -11.86
N LEU A 118 26.26 -3.74 -12.44
CA LEU A 118 25.17 -4.51 -13.05
C LEU A 118 25.68 -5.41 -14.18
N LYS A 119 26.62 -4.94 -14.99
CA LYS A 119 27.26 -5.76 -16.02
C LYS A 119 28.03 -6.95 -15.43
N SER A 120 28.70 -6.77 -14.28
CA SER A 120 29.36 -7.88 -13.58
C SER A 120 28.37 -8.90 -12.98
N GLU A 121 27.14 -8.48 -12.69
CA GLU A 121 26.05 -9.35 -12.23
C GLU A 121 25.26 -9.99 -13.40
N GLY A 122 25.64 -9.72 -14.66
CA GLY A 122 25.05 -10.35 -15.85
C GLY A 122 23.92 -9.56 -16.53
N TYR A 123 23.74 -8.28 -16.20
CA TYR A 123 22.80 -7.40 -16.90
C TYR A 123 23.46 -6.80 -18.16
N GLU A 124 22.67 -6.63 -19.24
CA GLU A 124 23.12 -6.06 -20.53
C GLU A 124 22.89 -4.54 -20.63
#